data_AF-A0A4Y2UAR3-F1
#
_entry.id   AF-A0A4Y2UAR3-F1
#
_cell.length_a   1.000
_cell.length_b   1.000
_cell.length_c   1.000
_cell.angle_alpha   90.00
_cell.angle_beta   90.00
_cell.angle_gamma   90.00
#
_symmetry.space_group_name_H-M   'P 1'
#
loop_
_entity.id
_entity.type
_entity.pdbx_description
1 polymer ?
#
loop_
_entity_poly.entity_id
_entity_poly.type
_entity_poly.pdbx_seq_one_letter_code
_entity_poly.pdbx_strand_id
1 'polypeptide(L)'
;MWKGGLLDFNIEPCIPFSCLTPNTSLDRVSFSKQLLTSAPKHTQHPKMMRQLSLELINNIPSQALVLYTDGSKSDSGRTGSCVYAKAEDGLVFRCRFRNPDNCSVFRSGLLAIREALNFALHFENSDIYILTDSKSSMQ
;
A
#
# COMPACT_ATOMS: atom_id res chain seq x y z
N MET A 1 -6.88 -8.97 -20.96
CA MET A 1 -6.94 -7.61 -21.55
C MET A 1 -7.89 -6.76 -20.69
N TRP A 2 -7.37 -6.10 -19.66
CA TRP A 2 -8.19 -5.33 -18.70
C TRP A 2 -8.27 -3.87 -19.16
N LYS A 3 -9.48 -3.41 -19.49
CA LYS A 3 -9.76 -2.01 -19.82
C LYS A 3 -9.76 -1.20 -18.52
N GLY A 4 -9.00 -0.09 -18.51
CA GLY A 4 -8.98 0.86 -17.40
C GLY A 4 -10.37 1.44 -17.16
N GLY A 5 -11.04 0.94 -16.12
CA GLY A 5 -12.24 1.55 -15.56
C GLY A 5 -11.84 2.62 -14.55
N LEU A 6 -12.38 3.83 -14.71
CA LEU A 6 -12.39 4.83 -13.66
C LEU A 6 -13.28 4.29 -12.54
N LEU A 7 -12.68 3.86 -11.42
CA LEU A 7 -13.43 3.47 -10.23
C LEU A 7 -14.06 4.73 -9.64
N ASP A 8 -15.38 4.81 -9.71
CA ASP A 8 -16.16 5.91 -9.14
C ASP A 8 -16.29 5.69 -7.64
N PHE A 9 -15.42 6.34 -6.86
CA PHE A 9 -15.48 6.33 -5.40
C PHE A 9 -16.57 7.31 -4.94
N ASN A 10 -17.83 6.94 -5.18
CA ASN A 10 -18.92 7.49 -4.39
C ASN A 10 -18.56 7.29 -2.92
N ILE A 11 -18.66 8.37 -2.12
CA ILE A 11 -18.32 8.36 -0.70
C ILE A 11 -19.03 7.15 -0.08
N GLU A 12 -18.26 6.13 0.31
CA GLU A 12 -18.83 4.96 0.94
C GLU A 12 -19.62 5.43 2.16
N PRO A 13 -20.90 5.05 2.29
CA PRO A 13 -21.58 5.23 3.56
C PRO A 13 -20.72 4.56 4.63
N CYS A 14 -20.58 5.21 5.80
CA CYS A 14 -19.99 4.57 6.96
C CYS A 14 -20.87 3.37 7.33
N ILE A 15 -20.65 2.23 6.69
CA ILE A 15 -21.24 0.96 7.11
C ILE A 15 -20.46 0.60 8.37
N PRO A 16 -21.11 0.49 9.54
CA PRO A 16 -20.46 0.02 10.73
C PRO A 16 -20.25 -1.48 10.53
N PHE A 17 -19.18 -1.84 9.82
CA PHE A 17 -18.61 -3.17 10.00
C PHE A 17 -18.26 -3.26 11.49
N SER A 18 -18.62 -4.38 12.12
CA SER A 18 -18.11 -4.71 13.44
C SER A 18 -16.59 -4.69 13.33
N CYS A 19 -15.97 -3.58 13.76
CA CYS A 19 -14.54 -3.42 13.73
C CYS A 19 -13.96 -4.60 14.50
N LEU A 20 -13.14 -5.42 13.83
CA LEU A 20 -12.32 -6.38 14.54
C LEU A 20 -11.56 -5.62 15.63
N THR A 21 -11.50 -6.16 16.83
CA THR A 21 -10.74 -5.50 17.89
C THR A 21 -9.30 -5.37 17.38
N PRO A 22 -8.66 -4.20 17.50
CA PRO A 22 -7.35 -3.94 16.87
C PRO A 22 -6.23 -4.90 17.30
N ASN A 23 -6.48 -5.73 18.33
CA ASN A 23 -5.56 -6.73 18.86
C ASN A 23 -5.90 -8.18 18.49
N THR A 24 -6.95 -8.44 17.69
CA THR A 24 -7.15 -9.81 17.16
C THR A 24 -6.09 -10.08 16.11
N SER A 25 -5.13 -10.94 16.46
CA SER A 25 -4.20 -11.49 15.49
C SER A 25 -5.00 -12.20 14.40
N LEU A 26 -4.80 -11.79 13.15
CA LEU A 26 -5.33 -12.51 12.00
C LEU A 26 -4.35 -13.64 11.68
N ASP A 27 -4.87 -14.86 11.52
CA ASP A 27 -4.05 -15.99 11.08
C ASP A 27 -3.42 -15.65 9.72
N ARG A 28 -2.13 -15.92 9.56
CA ARG A 28 -1.34 -15.67 8.33
C ARG A 28 -1.10 -14.21 7.93
N VAL A 29 -1.50 -13.21 8.74
CA VAL A 29 -1.18 -11.80 8.49
C VAL A 29 -0.12 -11.33 9.45
N SER A 30 0.99 -10.80 8.94
CA SER A 30 2.07 -10.24 9.75
C SER A 30 2.33 -8.77 9.39
N PHE A 31 2.56 -7.94 10.41
CA PHE A 31 2.93 -6.54 10.24
C PHE A 31 4.40 -6.36 10.61
N SER A 32 5.28 -6.21 9.60
CA SER A 32 6.69 -5.91 9.86
C SER A 32 6.94 -4.42 9.93
N LYS A 33 7.28 -3.94 11.11
CA LYS A 33 7.65 -2.54 11.38
C LYS A 33 9.18 -2.37 11.48
N GLN A 34 9.97 -3.31 10.97
CA GLN A 34 11.44 -3.33 11.20
C GLN A 34 12.19 -2.08 10.69
N LEU A 35 11.63 -1.30 9.77
CA LEU A 35 12.20 -0.03 9.30
C LEU A 35 11.96 1.15 10.26
N LEU A 36 11.33 0.95 11.42
CA LEU A 36 10.98 2.01 12.37
C LEU A 36 12.14 2.50 13.23
N THR A 37 13.18 3.07 12.61
CA THR A 37 13.68 4.33 13.19
C THR A 37 12.89 5.44 12.52
N SER A 38 11.89 5.99 13.21
CA SER A 38 11.14 7.10 12.65
C SER A 38 12.09 8.27 12.45
N ALA A 39 12.36 8.61 11.19
CA ALA A 39 13.11 9.80 10.86
C ALA A 39 12.31 10.64 9.87
N PRO A 40 12.18 11.94 10.12
CA PRO A 40 11.72 12.87 9.10
C PRO A 40 12.60 12.71 7.84
N LYS A 41 11.98 12.76 6.65
CA LYS A 41 12.67 12.66 5.34
C LYS A 41 13.89 13.60 5.21
N HIS A 42 13.92 14.65 6.03
CA HIS A 42 14.89 15.74 6.04
C HIS A 42 16.11 15.52 6.97
N THR A 43 16.05 14.57 7.90
CA THR A 43 17.01 14.49 9.04
C THR A 43 17.90 13.25 9.08
N GLN A 44 17.64 12.24 8.25
CA GLN A 44 18.50 11.06 8.12
C GLN A 44 19.22 11.05 6.78
N HIS A 45 20.41 10.47 6.74
CA HIS A 45 21.13 10.19 5.50
C HIS A 45 20.25 9.32 4.57
N PRO A 46 19.68 9.87 3.48
CA PRO A 46 18.71 9.16 2.66
C PRO A 46 19.29 7.89 2.03
N LYS A 47 20.61 7.85 1.83
CA LYS A 47 21.35 6.71 1.32
C LYS A 47 21.27 5.48 2.24
N MET A 48 21.40 5.67 3.55
CA MET A 48 21.41 4.57 4.52
C MET A 48 20.01 3.96 4.67
N MET A 49 18.97 4.79 4.77
CA MET A 49 17.58 4.30 4.82
C MET A 49 17.16 3.59 3.55
N ARG A 50 17.59 4.11 2.40
CA ARG A 50 17.40 3.44 1.11
C ARG A 50 18.09 2.08 1.10
N GLN A 51 19.32 1.99 1.61
CA GLN A 51 20.07 0.72 1.66
C GLN A 51 19.36 -0.33 2.52
N LEU A 52 18.96 0.02 3.75
CA LEU A 52 18.23 -0.89 4.64
C LEU A 52 16.88 -1.34 4.05
N SER A 53 16.16 -0.42 3.41
CA SER A 53 14.89 -0.74 2.75
C SER A 53 15.09 -1.68 1.57
N LEU A 54 16.15 -1.46 0.77
CA LEU A 54 16.48 -2.34 -0.36
C LEU A 54 16.91 -3.73 0.11
N GLU A 55 17.67 -3.83 1.20
CA GLU A 55 18.03 -5.13 1.79
C GLU A 55 16.79 -5.93 2.19
N LEU A 56 15.82 -5.30 2.86
CA LEU A 56 14.56 -5.95 3.21
C LEU A 56 13.77 -6.38 1.96
N ILE A 57 13.67 -5.52 0.95
CA ILE A 57 12.97 -5.82 -0.30
C ILE A 57 13.66 -6.96 -1.06
N ASN A 58 15.00 -6.99 -1.07
CA ASN A 58 15.78 -8.05 -1.72
C ASN A 58 15.68 -9.41 -1.01
N ASN A 59 15.29 -9.42 0.27
CA ASN A 59 15.05 -10.65 1.02
C ASN A 59 13.65 -11.23 0.79
N ILE A 60 12.76 -10.55 0.05
CA ILE A 60 11.45 -11.07 -0.32
C ILE A 60 11.66 -12.21 -1.34
N PRO A 61 11.03 -13.40 -1.14
CA PRO A 61 11.15 -14.50 -2.08
C PRO A 61 10.75 -14.07 -3.49
N SER A 62 11.50 -14.50 -4.51
CA SER A 62 11.26 -14.07 -5.91
C SER A 62 9.90 -14.50 -6.45
N GLN A 63 9.35 -15.61 -5.93
CA GLN A 63 8.03 -16.14 -6.28
C GLN A 63 6.87 -15.42 -5.57
N ALA A 64 7.16 -14.54 -4.61
CA ALA A 64 6.14 -13.84 -3.86
C ALA A 64 5.52 -12.69 -4.68
N LEU A 65 4.22 -12.44 -4.48
CA LEU A 65 3.56 -11.29 -5.06
C LEU A 65 3.91 -10.04 -4.27
N VAL A 66 4.65 -9.11 -4.89
CA VAL A 66 5.02 -7.84 -4.26
C VAL A 66 4.18 -6.68 -4.80
N LEU A 67 3.48 -6.02 -3.89
CA LEU A 67 2.59 -4.88 -4.15
C LEU A 67 3.14 -3.64 -3.46
N TYR A 68 3.42 -2.61 -4.23
CA TYR A 68 3.85 -1.30 -3.75
C TYR A 68 2.66 -0.35 -3.74
N THR A 69 2.47 0.36 -2.64
CA THR A 69 1.36 1.28 -2.45
C THR A 69 1.85 2.68 -2.16
N ASP A 70 1.16 3.67 -2.72
CA ASP A 70 1.45 5.09 -2.47
C ASP A 70 0.15 5.90 -2.46
N GLY A 71 0.11 6.88 -1.56
CA GLY A 71 -0.96 7.87 -1.44
C GLY A 71 -0.35 9.26 -1.51
N SER A 72 -0.81 10.10 -2.44
CA SER A 72 -0.24 11.42 -2.69
C SER A 72 -1.28 12.52 -2.65
N LYS A 73 -0.83 13.72 -2.24
CA LYS A 73 -1.61 14.96 -2.29
C LYS A 73 -0.72 16.06 -2.87
N SER A 74 -1.21 16.76 -3.88
CA SER A 74 -0.56 17.98 -4.39
C SER A 74 -0.94 19.21 -3.56
N ASP A 75 -0.18 20.30 -3.73
CA ASP A 75 -0.44 21.57 -3.07
C ASP A 75 -1.81 22.17 -3.42
N SER A 76 -2.31 21.90 -4.63
CA SER A 76 -3.67 22.29 -5.07
C SER A 76 -4.80 21.48 -4.43
N GLY A 77 -4.50 20.62 -3.44
CA GLY A 77 -5.48 19.76 -2.78
C GLY A 77 -5.79 18.47 -3.55
N ARG A 78 -5.38 18.37 -4.81
CA ARG A 78 -5.59 17.20 -5.65
C ARG A 78 -4.95 15.95 -5.04
N THR A 79 -5.73 14.89 -4.83
CA THR A 79 -5.30 13.67 -4.12
C THR A 79 -5.40 12.41 -4.99
N GLY A 80 -4.57 11.40 -4.75
CA GLY A 80 -4.61 10.17 -5.52
C GLY A 80 -3.92 9.01 -4.83
N SER A 81 -4.25 7.81 -5.29
CA SER A 81 -3.75 6.55 -4.75
C SER A 81 -3.24 5.67 -5.89
N CYS A 82 -2.21 4.87 -5.60
CA CYS A 82 -1.59 3.99 -6.56
C CYS A 82 -1.21 2.65 -5.94
N VAL A 83 -1.38 1.59 -6.73
CA VAL A 83 -0.84 0.26 -6.49
C VAL A 83 -0.01 -0.15 -7.70
N TYR A 84 1.19 -0.65 -7.45
CA TYR A 84 2.06 -1.22 -8.46
C TYR A 84 2.46 -2.62 -8.03
N ALA A 85 2.26 -3.62 -8.89
CA ALA A 85 2.76 -4.96 -8.69
C ALA A 85 3.71 -5.32 -9.83
N LYS A 86 4.76 -6.06 -9.50
CA LYS A 86 5.64 -6.68 -10.48
C LYS A 86 5.62 -8.18 -10.25
N ALA A 87 5.20 -8.94 -11.27
CA ALA A 87 5.35 -10.38 -11.31
C ALA A 87 6.64 -10.77 -12.07
N GLU A 88 7.10 -11.99 -11.82
CA GLU A 88 8.34 -12.55 -12.38
C GLU A 88 8.31 -12.65 -13.92
N ASP A 89 7.14 -12.90 -14.50
CA ASP A 89 6.91 -13.01 -15.95
C ASP A 89 6.84 -11.65 -16.69
N GLY A 90 7.11 -10.55 -15.98
CA GLY A 90 7.02 -9.20 -16.52
C GLY A 90 5.60 -8.64 -16.56
N LEU A 91 4.59 -9.36 -16.07
CA LEU A 91 3.27 -8.78 -15.84
C LEU A 91 3.37 -7.70 -14.76
N VAL A 92 2.88 -6.51 -15.12
CA VAL A 92 2.83 -5.35 -14.23
C VAL A 92 1.38 -4.99 -14.00
N PHE A 93 0.93 -5.13 -12.75
CA PHE A 93 -0.32 -4.52 -12.34
C PHE A 93 -0.05 -3.07 -11.95
N ARG A 94 -0.79 -2.14 -12.52
CA ARG A 94 -0.72 -0.73 -12.13
C ARG A 94 -2.12 -0.16 -12.03
N CYS A 95 -2.60 -0.01 -10.81
CA CYS A 95 -3.84 0.70 -10.52
C CYS A 95 -3.49 2.12 -10.05
N ARG A 96 -4.05 3.13 -10.71
CA ARG A 96 -3.96 4.53 -10.27
C ARG A 96 -5.35 5.09 -10.32
N PHE A 97 -5.78 5.67 -9.21
CA PHE A 97 -7.12 6.21 -9.13
C PHE A 97 -7.16 7.54 -8.42
N ARG A 98 -8.18 8.30 -8.80
CA ARG A 98 -8.40 9.64 -8.31
C ARG A 98 -9.27 9.59 -7.07
N ASN A 99 -8.79 10.21 -6.00
CA ASN A 99 -9.58 10.41 -4.79
C ASN A 99 -10.32 11.76 -4.89
N PRO A 100 -11.39 11.96 -4.11
CA PRO A 100 -11.96 13.29 -3.91
C PRO A 100 -10.89 14.29 -3.49
N ASP A 101 -11.04 15.53 -3.95
CA ASP A 101 -10.10 16.59 -3.61
C ASP A 101 -10.02 16.80 -2.09
N ASN A 102 -8.85 17.22 -1.63
CA ASN A 102 -8.54 17.49 -0.23
C ASN A 102 -8.54 16.27 0.71
N CYS A 103 -8.64 15.04 0.21
CA CYS A 103 -8.35 13.85 1.02
C CYS A 103 -6.97 13.97 1.70
N SER A 104 -6.81 13.38 2.88
CA SER A 104 -5.51 13.33 3.53
C SER A 104 -4.59 12.33 2.80
N VAL A 105 -3.27 12.55 2.94
CA VAL A 105 -2.26 11.59 2.47
C VAL A 105 -2.47 10.23 3.14
N PHE A 106 -2.80 10.23 4.43
CA PHE A 106 -3.14 9.03 5.19
C PHE A 106 -4.31 8.26 4.57
N ARG A 107 -5.45 8.93 4.31
CA ARG A 107 -6.61 8.28 3.67
C ARG A 107 -6.25 7.72 2.29
N SER A 108 -5.45 8.47 1.52
CA SER A 108 -5.00 8.02 0.20
C SER A 108 -4.11 6.78 0.30
N GLY A 109 -3.25 6.69 1.31
CA GLY A 109 -2.45 5.48 1.59
C GLY A 109 -3.32 4.28 1.95
N LEU A 110 -4.32 4.46 2.83
CA LEU A 110 -5.26 3.39 3.18
C LEU A 110 -6.08 2.89 1.98
N LEU A 111 -6.52 3.80 1.11
CA LEU A 111 -7.22 3.42 -0.13
C LEU A 111 -6.31 2.62 -1.06
N ALA A 112 -5.03 2.97 -1.16
CA ALA A 112 -4.06 2.19 -1.93
C ALA A 112 -3.85 0.79 -1.35
N ILE A 113 -3.73 0.65 -0.03
CA ILE A 113 -3.62 -0.65 0.65
C ILE A 113 -4.89 -1.49 0.44
N ARG A 114 -6.07 -0.89 0.58
CA ARG A 114 -7.35 -1.56 0.30
C ARG A 114 -7.38 -2.13 -1.11
N GLU A 115 -6.97 -1.34 -2.09
CA GLU A 115 -6.96 -1.79 -3.49
C GLU A 115 -5.91 -2.89 -3.73
N ALA A 116 -4.76 -2.81 -3.05
CA ALA A 116 -3.75 -3.87 -3.09
C ALA A 116 -4.29 -5.18 -2.50
N LEU A 117 -5.02 -5.12 -1.39
CA LEU A 117 -5.68 -6.28 -0.79
C LEU A 117 -6.75 -6.87 -1.73
N ASN A 118 -7.61 -6.03 -2.31
CA ASN A 118 -8.61 -6.47 -3.29
C ASN A 118 -7.97 -7.19 -4.48
N PHE A 119 -6.84 -6.68 -4.99
CA PHE A 119 -6.09 -7.33 -6.03
C PHE A 119 -5.50 -8.67 -5.56
N ALA A 120 -4.88 -8.68 -4.38
CA ALA A 120 -4.26 -9.86 -3.79
C ALA A 120 -5.22 -11.02 -3.53
N LEU A 121 -6.51 -10.74 -3.27
CA LEU A 121 -7.56 -11.77 -3.12
C LEU A 121 -7.72 -12.69 -4.35
N HIS A 122 -7.25 -12.26 -5.52
CA HIS A 122 -7.32 -13.06 -6.74
C HIS A 122 -6.13 -14.04 -6.89
N PHE A 123 -5.17 -14.01 -5.95
CA PHE A 123 -3.98 -14.86 -5.96
C PHE A 123 -4.04 -15.87 -4.82
N GLU A 124 -4.43 -17.09 -5.14
CA GLU A 124 -4.46 -18.19 -4.18
C GLU A 124 -3.05 -18.73 -3.92
N ASN A 125 -2.77 -19.15 -2.68
CA ASN A 125 -1.54 -19.86 -2.26
C ASN A 125 -0.22 -19.12 -2.55
N SER A 126 -0.25 -17.81 -2.72
CA SER A 126 0.95 -16.97 -2.92
C SER A 126 1.29 -16.24 -1.63
N ASP A 127 2.57 -16.19 -1.27
CA ASP A 127 3.03 -15.24 -0.27
C ASP A 127 2.89 -13.82 -0.85
N ILE A 128 2.19 -12.95 -0.13
CA ILE A 128 1.87 -11.60 -0.59
C ILE A 128 2.54 -10.59 0.33
N TYR A 129 3.30 -9.67 -0.28
CA TYR A 129 3.98 -8.59 0.42
C TYR A 129 3.43 -7.25 -0.06
N ILE A 130 2.74 -6.53 0.83
CA ILE A 130 2.28 -5.16 0.58
C ILE A 130 3.27 -4.19 1.25
N LEU A 131 3.93 -3.39 0.43
CA LEU A 131 4.92 -2.40 0.83
C LEU A 131 4.31 -1.01 0.75
N THR A 132 4.40 -0.26 1.85
CA THR A 132 3.93 1.12 1.95
C THR A 132 5.03 2.00 2.53
N ASP A 133 5.16 3.24 2.05
CA ASP A 133 6.06 4.23 2.64
C ASP A 133 5.41 4.99 3.82
N SER A 134 4.14 4.68 4.12
CA SER A 134 3.35 5.36 5.13
C SER A 134 3.29 4.56 6.43
N LYS A 135 4.12 4.94 7.41
CA LYS A 135 4.05 4.39 8.78
C LYS A 135 2.66 4.52 9.38
N SER A 136 2.01 5.68 9.18
CA SER A 136 0.68 5.93 9.74
C SER A 136 -0.34 4.93 9.21
N SER A 137 -0.24 4.52 7.94
CA SER A 137 -1.14 3.53 7.32
C SER A 137 -0.99 2.11 7.89
N MET A 138 0.02 1.85 8.72
CA MET A 138 0.27 0.56 9.40
C MET A 138 -0.10 0.55 10.90
N GLN A 139 -0.61 1.66 11.44
CA GLN A 139 -1.00 1.78 12.85
C GLN A 139 -2.51 1.60 13.01
#